data_AF-A0A2G6C678-F1
#
_entry.id   AF-A0A2G6C678-F1
#
_cell.length_a   1.000
_cell.length_b   1.000
_cell.length_c   1.000
_cell.angle_alpha   90.00
_cell.angle_beta   90.00
_cell.angle_gamma   90.00
#
_symmetry.space_group_name_H-M   'P 1'
#
loop_
_entity.id
_entity.type
_entity.pdbx_description
1 polymer ?
#
loop_
_entity_poly.entity_id
_entity_poly.type
_entity_poly.pdbx_seq_one_letter_code
_entity_poly.pdbx_strand_id
1 'polypeptide(L)'
;MTAITYLIFVDKSDLIEKISSGKLIDSSSLKDDQVAEFEQLLSAGIIEPKFKPSSKYTVYVEYDGLSIKLAESKKIKFTDDKTKADRALIICYKSNLGKIVNKIADLELPHLFIDVSFHHTVSLGPIVVPHQTACVSCLYGRLRERWGITDPVKQPLVVNQYPDLVKEIINTELDRFLDGDMSLVGKTCSIDIVNRKTLDQKLLTVNDCPYCKKDFSRGKISL
;
A
#
# COMPACT_ATOMS: atom_id res chain seq x y z
N MET A 1 39.74 8.98 -27.46
CA MET A 1 38.49 8.81 -26.69
C MET A 1 37.34 8.83 -27.67
N THR A 2 36.73 7.68 -27.94
CA THR A 2 35.64 7.57 -28.91
C THR A 2 34.35 7.97 -28.21
N ALA A 3 33.75 9.10 -28.59
CA ALA A 3 32.46 9.51 -28.06
C ALA A 3 31.37 8.59 -28.63
N ILE A 4 30.65 7.90 -27.75
CA ILE A 4 29.46 7.13 -28.13
C ILE A 4 28.28 8.09 -28.05
N THR A 5 27.72 8.43 -29.20
CA THR A 5 26.49 9.22 -29.31
C THR A 5 25.30 8.28 -29.38
N TYR A 6 24.39 8.38 -28.41
CA TYR A 6 23.15 7.62 -28.40
C TYR A 6 22.04 8.45 -29.03
N LEU A 7 21.44 7.92 -30.10
CA LEU A 7 20.17 8.42 -30.65
C LEU A 7 19.04 7.75 -29.88
N ILE A 8 18.35 8.52 -29.04
CA ILE A 8 17.14 8.05 -28.34
C ILE A 8 15.95 8.38 -29.24
N PHE A 9 15.37 7.35 -29.85
CA PHE A 9 14.07 7.45 -30.50
C PHE A 9 13.01 7.28 -29.41
N VAL A 10 12.46 8.38 -28.93
CA VAL A 10 11.20 8.34 -28.18
C VAL A 10 10.11 8.44 -29.23
N ASP A 11 9.45 7.33 -29.54
CA ASP A 11 8.21 7.40 -30.32
C ASP A 11 7.25 8.36 -29.61
N LYS A 12 6.58 9.24 -30.36
CA LYS A 12 5.63 10.19 -29.79
C LYS A 12 4.45 9.41 -29.19
N SER A 13 4.53 9.16 -27.89
CA SER A 13 3.41 8.63 -27.13
C SER A 13 2.50 9.77 -26.68
N ASP A 14 1.24 9.72 -27.11
CA ASP A 14 0.16 10.55 -26.60
C ASP A 14 0.05 10.48 -25.06
N LEU A 15 0.46 9.35 -24.46
CA LEU A 15 0.46 9.17 -23.01
C LEU A 15 1.55 10.02 -22.36
N ILE A 16 2.77 9.99 -22.90
CA ILE A 16 3.89 10.83 -22.42
C ILE A 16 3.57 12.32 -22.59
N GLU A 17 2.92 12.73 -23.69
CA GLU A 17 2.48 14.11 -23.88
C GLU A 17 1.44 14.53 -22.81
N LYS A 18 0.48 13.66 -22.47
CA LYS A 18 -0.47 13.92 -21.38
C LYS A 18 0.23 14.04 -20.02
N ILE A 19 1.15 13.14 -19.70
CA ILE A 19 1.89 13.14 -18.43
C ILE A 19 2.76 14.40 -18.30
N SER A 20 3.51 14.75 -19.36
CA SER A 20 4.39 15.92 -19.36
C SER A 20 3.62 17.25 -19.23
N SER A 21 2.34 17.29 -19.64
CA SER A 21 1.46 18.44 -19.39
C SER A 21 0.94 18.56 -17.95
N GLY A 22 1.31 17.63 -17.06
CA GLY A 22 0.89 17.60 -15.65
C GLY A 22 -0.55 17.13 -15.43
N LYS A 23 -1.20 16.54 -16.44
CA LYS A 23 -2.57 16.06 -16.34
C LYS A 23 -2.64 14.73 -15.56
N LEU A 24 -3.62 14.63 -14.66
CA LEU A 24 -3.98 13.36 -14.05
C LEU A 24 -4.62 12.45 -15.11
N ILE A 25 -4.19 11.20 -15.13
CA ILE A 25 -4.68 10.19 -16.06
C ILE A 25 -5.51 9.20 -15.27
N ASP A 26 -6.72 8.94 -15.74
CA ASP A 26 -7.57 7.88 -15.22
C ASP A 26 -7.19 6.56 -15.91
N SER A 27 -6.67 5.60 -15.16
CA SER A 27 -6.24 4.31 -15.70
C SER A 27 -7.38 3.53 -16.37
N SER A 28 -8.64 3.77 -15.98
CA SER A 28 -9.82 3.15 -16.60
C SER A 28 -10.14 3.70 -18.00
N SER A 29 -9.54 4.84 -18.37
CA SER A 29 -9.70 5.49 -19.67
C SER A 29 -8.59 5.18 -20.67
N LEU A 30 -7.62 4.35 -20.28
CA LEU A 30 -6.49 3.95 -21.13
C LEU A 30 -6.97 3.02 -22.25
N LYS A 31 -6.46 3.25 -23.45
CA LYS A 31 -6.61 2.32 -24.58
C LYS A 31 -5.69 1.11 -24.38
N ASP A 32 -6.04 -0.03 -24.97
CA ASP A 32 -5.28 -1.28 -24.82
C ASP A 32 -3.79 -1.15 -25.21
N ASP A 33 -3.49 -0.34 -26.23
CA ASP A 33 -2.12 -0.03 -26.70
C ASP A 33 -1.34 0.88 -25.74
N GLN A 34 -2.02 1.61 -24.84
CA GLN A 34 -1.42 2.49 -23.84
C GLN A 34 -1.19 1.80 -22.50
N VAL A 35 -1.85 0.67 -22.24
CA VAL A 35 -1.74 -0.05 -20.95
C VAL A 35 -0.32 -0.51 -20.69
N ALA A 36 0.34 -1.11 -21.69
CA ALA A 36 1.70 -1.62 -21.52
C ALA A 36 2.70 -0.51 -21.19
N GLU A 37 2.60 0.63 -21.87
CA GLU A 37 3.44 1.80 -21.60
C GLU A 37 3.14 2.40 -20.21
N PHE A 38 1.87 2.53 -19.84
CA PHE A 38 1.47 3.00 -18.51
C PHE A 38 2.08 2.13 -17.40
N GLU A 39 1.98 0.80 -17.51
CA GLU A 39 2.56 -0.14 -16.55
C GLU A 39 4.10 -0.05 -16.50
N GLN A 40 4.75 0.16 -17.63
CA GLN A 40 6.20 0.40 -17.67
C GLN A 40 6.60 1.69 -16.95
N LEU A 41 5.87 2.78 -17.18
CA LEU A 41 6.12 4.07 -16.54
C LEU A 41 5.86 4.00 -15.02
N LEU A 42 4.80 3.29 -14.61
CA LEU A 42 4.47 3.05 -13.20
C LEU A 42 5.55 2.20 -12.54
N SER A 43 5.98 1.11 -13.18
CA SER A 43 7.04 0.22 -12.70
C SER A 43 8.41 0.91 -12.62
N ALA A 44 8.69 1.84 -13.54
CA ALA A 44 9.90 2.67 -13.53
C ALA A 44 9.84 3.80 -12.49
N GLY A 45 8.70 4.03 -11.84
CA GLY A 45 8.50 5.14 -10.90
C GLY A 45 8.49 6.51 -11.56
N ILE A 46 8.23 6.58 -12.87
CA ILE A 46 8.09 7.83 -13.62
C ILE A 46 6.73 8.48 -13.33
N ILE A 47 5.71 7.65 -13.11
CA ILE A 47 4.38 8.05 -12.65
C ILE A 47 4.04 7.38 -11.33
N GLU A 48 3.20 8.04 -10.55
CA GLU A 48 2.72 7.54 -9.26
C GLU A 48 1.19 7.63 -9.20
N PRO A 49 0.52 6.67 -8.54
CA PRO A 49 -0.90 6.78 -8.28
C PRO A 49 -1.17 7.99 -7.39
N LYS A 50 -2.28 8.70 -7.64
CA LYS A 50 -2.79 9.77 -6.78
C LYS A 50 -4.28 9.62 -6.55
N PHE A 51 -4.71 9.82 -5.31
CA PHE A 51 -6.13 9.95 -5.01
C PHE A 51 -6.59 11.39 -5.18
N LYS A 52 -7.81 11.56 -5.69
CA LYS A 52 -8.51 12.85 -5.58
C LYS A 52 -8.97 13.01 -4.13
N PRO A 53 -8.59 14.09 -3.43
CA PRO A 53 -9.07 14.35 -2.09
C PRO A 53 -10.60 14.50 -2.08
N SER A 54 -11.23 13.95 -1.05
CA SER A 54 -12.64 14.16 -0.73
C SER A 54 -12.79 14.95 0.56
N SER A 55 -13.88 15.69 0.66
CA SER A 55 -14.26 16.40 1.90
C SER A 55 -14.75 15.46 3.00
N LYS A 56 -15.17 14.23 2.63
CA LYS A 56 -15.64 13.18 3.53
C LYS A 56 -15.22 11.81 3.02
N TYR A 57 -14.89 10.93 3.95
CA TYR A 57 -14.53 9.55 3.71
C TYR A 57 -15.32 8.61 4.61
N THR A 58 -15.85 7.55 4.02
CA THR A 58 -16.28 6.36 4.73
C THR A 58 -15.14 5.34 4.68
N VAL A 59 -14.59 4.98 5.83
CA VAL A 59 -13.42 4.12 5.95
C VAL A 59 -13.82 2.77 6.53
N TYR A 60 -13.63 1.71 5.76
CA TYR A 60 -13.73 0.34 6.28
C TYR A 60 -12.52 0.05 7.16
N VAL A 61 -12.73 -0.51 8.34
CA VAL A 61 -11.62 -0.88 9.23
C VAL A 61 -11.64 -2.38 9.46
N GLU A 62 -10.52 -3.04 9.15
CA GLU A 62 -10.29 -4.43 9.51
C GLU A 62 -9.17 -4.49 10.53
N TYR A 63 -9.45 -5.05 11.70
CA TYR A 63 -8.46 -5.28 12.74
C TYR A 63 -8.82 -6.49 13.59
N ASP A 64 -7.82 -7.08 14.22
CA ASP A 64 -7.91 -8.35 14.92
C ASP A 64 -7.90 -8.19 16.45
N GLY A 65 -8.86 -7.43 16.96
CA GLY A 65 -9.11 -7.29 18.39
C GLY A 65 -8.28 -6.21 19.09
N LEU A 66 -7.67 -5.31 18.31
CA LEU A 66 -7.06 -4.09 18.83
C LEU A 66 -8.13 -3.16 19.42
N SER A 67 -8.06 -2.89 20.72
CA SER A 67 -8.98 -1.99 21.42
C SER A 67 -8.45 -0.55 21.41
N ILE A 68 -8.32 0.05 20.23
CA ILE A 68 -7.95 1.47 20.07
C ILE A 68 -9.16 2.23 19.54
N LYS A 69 -9.50 3.34 20.20
CA LYS A 69 -10.52 4.27 19.72
C LYS A 69 -9.91 5.18 18.67
N LEU A 70 -10.12 4.84 17.40
CA LEU A 70 -9.74 5.69 16.26
C LEU A 70 -10.48 7.03 16.33
N ALA A 71 -9.81 8.11 15.92
CA ALA A 71 -10.38 9.44 15.98
C ALA A 71 -11.41 9.63 14.85
N GLU A 72 -12.69 9.66 15.20
CA GLU A 72 -13.71 10.15 14.29
C GLU A 72 -13.59 11.67 14.14
N SER A 73 -13.86 12.16 12.94
CA SER A 73 -13.86 13.58 12.65
C SER A 73 -15.00 13.91 11.69
N LYS A 74 -15.26 15.21 11.44
CA LYS A 74 -16.25 15.62 10.42
C LYS A 74 -15.92 15.07 9.02
N LYS A 75 -14.66 14.70 8.79
CA LYS A 75 -14.13 14.17 7.53
C LYS A 75 -14.14 12.64 7.48
N ILE A 76 -14.11 11.94 8.62
CA ILE A 76 -13.93 10.48 8.68
C ILE A 76 -15.11 9.82 9.39
N LYS A 77 -15.75 8.88 8.70
CA LYS A 77 -16.75 7.97 9.25
C LYS A 77 -16.26 6.54 9.11
N PHE A 78 -16.22 5.78 10.20
CA PHE A 78 -15.85 4.36 10.13
C PHE A 78 -17.07 3.48 9.81
N THR A 79 -16.81 2.35 9.16
CA THR A 79 -17.80 1.32 8.84
C THR A 79 -17.17 -0.07 8.92
N ASP A 80 -17.98 -1.07 9.24
CA ASP A 80 -17.63 -2.50 9.12
C ASP A 80 -18.07 -3.08 7.75
N ASP A 81 -18.94 -2.38 7.05
CA ASP A 81 -19.40 -2.74 5.70
C ASP A 81 -18.47 -2.19 4.62
N LYS A 82 -17.62 -3.07 4.05
CA LYS A 82 -16.71 -2.73 2.95
C LYS A 82 -17.40 -2.23 1.68
N THR A 83 -18.69 -2.55 1.46
CA THR A 83 -19.41 -2.11 0.24
C THR A 83 -19.82 -0.64 0.26
N LYS A 84 -19.80 -0.02 1.45
CA LYS A 84 -20.15 1.39 1.66
C LYS A 84 -18.92 2.30 1.84
N ALA A 85 -17.73 1.72 1.82
CA ALA A 85 -16.49 2.44 2.11
C ALA A 85 -15.80 2.95 0.84
N ASP A 86 -15.14 4.10 0.96
CA ASP A 86 -14.30 4.69 -0.08
C ASP A 86 -12.87 4.16 -0.01
N ARG A 87 -12.41 3.85 1.21
CA ARG A 87 -11.05 3.44 1.56
C ARG A 87 -11.08 2.42 2.68
N ALA A 88 -9.97 1.73 2.90
CA ALA A 88 -9.83 0.86 4.07
C ALA A 88 -8.56 1.10 4.88
N LEU A 89 -8.66 0.83 6.17
CA LEU A 89 -7.56 0.79 7.12
C LEU A 89 -7.45 -0.64 7.66
N ILE A 90 -6.31 -1.29 7.42
CA ILE A 90 -6.07 -2.66 7.82
C ILE A 90 -5.02 -2.67 8.92
N ILE A 91 -5.36 -3.18 10.10
CA ILE A 91 -4.46 -3.22 11.25
C ILE A 91 -4.22 -4.67 11.69
N CYS A 92 -2.95 -5.05 11.80
CA CYS A 92 -2.52 -6.33 12.34
C CYS A 92 -1.99 -6.15 13.78
N TYR A 93 -2.53 -6.88 14.75
CA TYR A 93 -2.14 -6.78 16.17
C TYR A 93 -1.77 -8.13 16.81
N LYS A 94 -2.63 -9.14 16.75
CA LYS A 94 -2.42 -10.46 17.40
C LYS A 94 -2.55 -11.64 16.45
N SER A 95 -2.73 -11.38 15.17
CA SER A 95 -2.85 -12.34 14.09
C SER A 95 -1.51 -12.46 13.38
N ASN A 96 -1.30 -13.61 12.76
CA ASN A 96 -0.25 -13.69 11.76
C ASN A 96 -0.72 -12.99 10.48
N LEU A 97 0.24 -12.52 9.68
CA LEU A 97 -0.04 -11.80 8.45
C LEU A 97 -0.84 -12.65 7.44
N GLY A 98 -0.67 -13.98 7.45
CA GLY A 98 -1.44 -14.89 6.61
C GLY A 98 -2.96 -14.86 6.87
N LYS A 99 -3.38 -14.75 8.14
CA LYS A 99 -4.81 -14.58 8.49
C LYS A 99 -5.36 -13.26 7.97
N ILE A 100 -4.60 -12.18 8.10
CA ILE A 100 -4.99 -10.86 7.57
C ILE A 100 -5.12 -10.93 6.05
N VAL A 101 -4.12 -11.48 5.35
CA VAL A 101 -4.15 -11.69 3.89
C VAL A 101 -5.41 -12.44 3.45
N ASN A 102 -5.80 -13.50 4.16
CA ASN A 102 -7.01 -14.25 3.82
C ASN A 102 -8.29 -13.43 4.04
N LYS A 103 -8.36 -12.63 5.11
CA LYS A 103 -9.51 -11.78 5.40
C LYS A 103 -9.72 -10.68 4.36
N ILE A 104 -8.63 -10.12 3.82
CA ILE A 104 -8.68 -9.01 2.87
C ILE A 104 -8.51 -9.46 1.42
N ALA A 105 -8.60 -10.77 1.13
CA ALA A 105 -8.29 -11.34 -0.18
C ALA A 105 -9.21 -10.86 -1.32
N ASP A 106 -10.39 -10.33 -0.98
CA ASP A 106 -11.39 -9.78 -1.90
C ASP A 106 -11.61 -8.28 -1.70
N LEU A 107 -10.68 -7.60 -1.01
CA LEU A 107 -10.78 -6.17 -0.76
C LEU A 107 -10.36 -5.38 -2.01
N GLU A 108 -11.33 -4.77 -2.69
CA GLU A 108 -11.14 -3.96 -3.89
C GLU A 108 -11.09 -2.45 -3.61
N LEU A 109 -10.77 -2.07 -2.36
CA LEU A 109 -10.63 -0.67 -1.95
C LEU A 109 -9.15 -0.29 -1.80
N PRO A 110 -8.77 0.95 -2.12
CA PRO A 110 -7.47 1.45 -1.72
C PRO A 110 -7.34 1.45 -0.21
N HIS A 111 -6.22 0.95 0.29
CA HIS A 111 -6.07 0.70 1.71
C HIS A 111 -4.67 0.94 2.26
N LEU A 112 -4.62 1.38 3.52
CA LEU A 112 -3.40 1.51 4.31
C LEU A 112 -3.27 0.29 5.22
N PHE A 113 -2.12 -0.39 5.18
CA PHE A 113 -1.78 -1.45 6.12
C PHE A 113 -0.92 -0.90 7.27
N ILE A 114 -1.21 -1.29 8.50
CA ILE A 114 -0.42 -1.01 9.69
C ILE A 114 -0.25 -2.29 10.51
N ASP A 115 0.97 -2.61 10.91
CA ASP A 115 1.27 -3.77 11.76
C ASP A 115 1.83 -3.31 13.11
N VAL A 116 1.09 -3.62 14.17
CA VAL A 116 1.43 -3.38 15.58
C VAL A 116 1.59 -4.69 16.35
N SER A 117 1.81 -5.81 15.64
CA SER A 117 2.00 -7.13 16.25
C SER A 117 3.43 -7.39 16.77
N PHE A 118 4.37 -6.50 16.45
CA PHE A 118 5.74 -6.59 16.92
C PHE A 118 5.90 -6.14 18.37
N HIS A 119 6.92 -6.66 19.05
CA HIS A 119 7.13 -6.38 20.48
C HIS A 119 7.26 -4.88 20.78
N HIS A 120 8.02 -4.10 20.01
CA HIS A 120 8.29 -2.68 20.26
C HIS A 120 8.21 -1.79 19.00
N THR A 121 7.70 -2.35 17.90
CA THR A 121 7.78 -1.74 16.57
C THR A 121 6.39 -1.53 16.00
N VAL A 122 6.16 -0.38 15.38
CA VAL A 122 5.01 -0.13 14.50
C VAL A 122 5.52 -0.19 13.06
N SER A 123 4.92 -1.01 12.21
CA SER A 123 5.18 -1.01 10.78
C SER A 123 4.07 -0.30 10.04
N LEU A 124 4.43 0.70 9.25
CA LEU A 124 3.53 1.50 8.43
C LEU A 124 3.64 1.06 6.97
N GLY A 125 2.49 0.99 6.31
CA GLY A 125 2.39 0.59 4.92
C GLY A 125 2.46 -0.92 4.71
N PRO A 126 2.24 -1.38 3.47
CA PRO A 126 2.11 -0.53 2.28
C PRO A 126 0.79 0.23 2.20
N ILE A 127 0.79 1.34 1.46
CA ILE A 127 -0.43 1.85 0.82
C ILE A 127 -0.64 1.00 -0.43
N VAL A 128 -1.83 0.44 -0.54
CA VAL A 128 -2.23 -0.45 -1.62
C VAL A 128 -3.29 0.23 -2.46
N VAL A 129 -2.97 0.44 -3.72
CA VAL A 129 -3.95 0.58 -4.80
C VAL A 129 -4.19 -0.83 -5.35
N PRO A 130 -5.43 -1.36 -5.29
CA PRO A 130 -5.75 -2.70 -5.76
C PRO A 130 -5.17 -2.98 -7.13
N HIS A 131 -4.50 -4.13 -7.24
CA HIS A 131 -3.89 -4.68 -8.47
C HIS A 131 -2.77 -3.85 -9.13
N GLN A 132 -2.58 -2.58 -8.76
CA GLN A 132 -1.55 -1.70 -9.36
C GLN A 132 -0.26 -1.62 -8.54
N THR A 133 -0.33 -1.88 -7.23
CA THR A 133 0.80 -1.69 -6.31
C THR A 133 1.06 -2.95 -5.49
N ALA A 134 2.25 -3.04 -4.89
CA ALA A 134 2.58 -4.16 -4.03
C ALA A 134 1.66 -4.21 -2.81
N CYS A 135 0.92 -5.32 -2.68
CA CYS A 135 -0.10 -5.50 -1.66
C CYS A 135 0.43 -6.20 -0.39
N VAL A 136 -0.44 -6.36 0.61
CA VAL A 136 -0.15 -7.10 1.85
C VAL A 136 0.26 -8.56 1.57
N SER A 137 -0.30 -9.20 0.53
CA SER A 137 0.10 -10.56 0.12
C SER A 137 1.53 -10.60 -0.46
N CYS A 138 1.98 -9.53 -1.13
CA CYS A 138 3.37 -9.40 -1.57
C CYS A 138 4.32 -9.29 -0.37
N LEU A 139 3.93 -8.48 0.64
CA LEU A 139 4.67 -8.37 1.89
C LEU A 139 4.75 -9.74 2.60
N TYR A 140 3.64 -10.44 2.72
CA TYR A 140 3.59 -11.78 3.30
C TYR A 140 4.48 -12.78 2.58
N GLY A 141 4.42 -12.82 1.24
CA GLY A 141 5.28 -13.70 0.43
C GLY A 141 6.76 -13.46 0.70
N ARG A 142 7.19 -12.20 0.69
CA ARG A 142 8.57 -11.80 0.97
C ARG A 142 9.02 -12.16 2.39
N LEU A 143 8.19 -11.89 3.39
CA LEU A 143 8.51 -12.21 4.78
C LEU A 143 8.62 -13.73 4.98
N ARG A 144 7.69 -14.49 4.39
CA ARG A 144 7.71 -15.95 4.41
C ARG A 144 8.96 -16.53 3.77
N GLU A 145 9.38 -16.00 2.61
CA GLU A 145 10.60 -16.47 1.93
C GLU A 145 11.87 -16.14 2.71
N ARG A 146 11.93 -14.94 3.31
CA ARG A 146 13.14 -14.47 4.00
C ARG A 146 13.28 -15.05 5.42
N TRP A 147 12.17 -15.19 6.14
CA TRP A 147 12.17 -15.47 7.57
C TRP A 147 11.24 -16.62 7.99
N GLY A 148 10.47 -17.18 7.07
CA GLY A 148 9.43 -18.16 7.39
C GLY A 148 8.15 -17.53 7.94
N ILE A 149 7.20 -18.38 8.34
CA ILE A 149 5.98 -17.96 9.02
C ILE A 149 6.27 -17.93 10.51
N THR A 150 6.11 -16.77 11.13
CA THR A 150 6.24 -16.61 12.58
C THR A 150 4.89 -16.27 13.17
N ASP A 151 4.61 -16.83 14.35
CA ASP A 151 3.46 -16.42 15.13
C ASP A 151 3.70 -15.02 15.73
N PRO A 152 2.65 -14.19 15.81
CA PRO A 152 2.75 -12.87 16.41
C PRO A 152 3.08 -12.95 17.90
N VAL A 153 3.62 -11.87 18.44
CA VAL A 153 3.86 -11.76 19.88
C VAL A 153 2.51 -11.75 20.60
N LYS A 154 2.32 -12.63 21.59
CA LYS A 154 1.04 -12.74 22.34
C LYS A 154 0.62 -11.43 23.00
N GLN A 155 1.59 -10.63 23.43
CA GLN A 155 1.41 -9.35 24.09
C GLN A 155 2.41 -8.32 23.55
N PRO A 156 2.11 -7.69 22.40
CA PRO A 156 2.97 -6.65 21.83
C PRO A 156 3.11 -5.47 22.82
N LEU A 157 4.32 -5.23 23.35
CA LEU A 157 4.53 -4.14 24.30
C LEU A 157 4.30 -2.78 23.65
N VAL A 158 4.49 -2.64 22.33
CA VAL A 158 4.26 -1.41 21.59
C VAL A 158 2.85 -0.85 21.83
N VAL A 159 1.83 -1.71 21.81
CA VAL A 159 0.44 -1.33 22.06
C VAL A 159 0.15 -1.20 23.55
N ASN A 160 0.72 -2.07 24.39
CA ASN A 160 0.39 -2.13 25.82
C ASN A 160 1.08 -1.04 26.65
N GLN A 161 2.32 -0.67 26.31
CA GLN A 161 3.09 0.36 27.01
C GLN A 161 2.90 1.75 26.41
N TYR A 162 2.63 1.85 25.11
CA TYR A 162 2.52 3.12 24.39
C TYR A 162 1.19 3.25 23.62
N PRO A 163 0.02 2.98 24.25
CA PRO A 163 -1.26 2.94 23.55
C PRO A 163 -1.62 4.27 22.87
N ASP A 164 -1.39 5.40 23.56
CA ASP A 164 -1.70 6.72 23.02
C ASP A 164 -0.78 7.10 21.86
N LEU A 165 0.52 6.77 21.95
CA LEU A 165 1.46 7.02 20.86
C LEU A 165 1.10 6.18 19.62
N VAL A 166 0.81 4.89 19.80
CA VAL A 166 0.38 4.02 18.69
C VAL A 166 -0.91 4.54 18.06
N LYS A 167 -1.88 4.95 18.88
CA LYS A 167 -3.12 5.57 18.40
C LYS A 167 -2.85 6.81 17.58
N GLU A 168 -2.01 7.73 18.05
CA GLU A 168 -1.70 8.98 17.33
C GLU A 168 -0.91 8.71 16.05
N ILE A 169 -0.01 7.72 16.03
CA ILE A 169 0.64 7.27 14.79
C ILE A 169 -0.41 6.77 13.78
N ILE A 170 -1.33 5.91 14.20
CA ILE A 170 -2.38 5.37 13.32
C ILE A 170 -3.27 6.49 12.78
N ASN A 171 -3.74 7.40 13.63
CA ASN A 171 -4.58 8.53 13.22
C ASN A 171 -3.84 9.45 12.24
N THR A 172 -2.58 9.79 12.53
CA THR A 172 -1.77 10.66 11.68
C THR A 172 -1.57 10.04 10.29
N GLU A 173 -1.23 8.75 10.23
CA GLU A 173 -1.00 8.09 8.95
C GLU A 173 -2.30 7.85 8.17
N LEU A 174 -3.42 7.61 8.88
CA LEU A 174 -4.74 7.60 8.26
C LEU A 174 -5.08 8.96 7.64
N ASP A 175 -4.90 10.06 8.38
CA ASP A 175 -5.17 11.41 7.86
C ASP A 175 -4.33 11.72 6.62
N ARG A 176 -3.02 11.43 6.66
CA ARG A 176 -2.12 11.59 5.52
C ARG A 176 -2.56 10.77 4.31
N PHE A 177 -2.89 9.50 4.51
CA PHE A 177 -3.40 8.62 3.46
C PHE A 177 -4.70 9.17 2.84
N LEU A 178 -5.63 9.67 3.66
CA LEU A 178 -6.87 10.28 3.20
C LEU A 178 -6.65 11.63 2.52
N ASP A 179 -5.58 12.35 2.85
CA ASP A 179 -5.14 13.56 2.13
C ASP A 179 -4.41 13.26 0.81
N GLY A 180 -4.24 11.98 0.47
CA GLY A 180 -3.60 11.55 -0.77
C GLY A 180 -2.08 11.51 -0.68
N ASP A 181 -1.50 11.43 0.52
CA ASP A 181 -0.10 11.08 0.70
C ASP A 181 0.11 9.62 0.28
N MET A 182 0.83 9.43 -0.82
CA MET A 182 1.12 8.12 -1.41
C MET A 182 2.53 7.64 -1.09
N SER A 183 3.21 8.28 -0.13
CA SER A 183 4.62 8.01 0.14
C SER A 183 4.89 6.56 0.54
N LEU A 184 3.93 5.83 1.13
CA LEU A 184 4.04 4.42 1.50
C LEU A 184 3.64 3.42 0.39
N VAL A 185 3.42 3.88 -0.85
CA VAL A 185 3.24 2.98 -2.00
C VAL A 185 4.54 2.23 -2.28
N GLY A 186 4.44 0.90 -2.43
CA GLY A 186 5.60 0.06 -2.77
C GLY A 186 6.69 0.06 -1.69
N LYS A 187 6.36 0.39 -0.44
CA LYS A 187 7.30 0.38 0.68
C LYS A 187 6.62 0.16 2.03
N THR A 188 7.42 -0.20 3.02
CA THR A 188 7.05 -0.16 4.43
C THR A 188 8.04 0.73 5.20
N CYS A 189 7.56 1.37 6.26
CA CYS A 189 8.37 2.13 7.21
C CYS A 189 8.16 1.55 8.60
N SER A 190 9.18 0.99 9.21
CA SER A 190 9.11 0.44 10.56
C SER A 190 9.71 1.41 11.57
N ILE A 191 9.01 1.66 12.66
CA ILE A 191 9.41 2.56 13.75
C ILE A 191 9.57 1.73 15.02
N ASP A 192 10.80 1.53 15.46
CA ASP A 192 11.15 0.95 16.75
C ASP A 192 11.08 2.04 17.82
N ILE A 193 10.04 1.98 18.65
CA ILE A 193 9.74 3.02 19.66
C ILE A 193 10.80 3.02 20.76
N VAL A 194 11.31 1.84 21.14
CA VAL A 194 12.24 1.70 22.27
C VAL A 194 13.64 2.16 21.87
N ASN A 195 14.13 1.69 20.72
CA ASN A 195 15.49 2.02 20.26
C ASN A 195 15.55 3.29 19.41
N ARG A 196 14.41 3.92 19.11
CA ARG A 196 14.28 5.13 18.29
C ARG A 196 14.90 4.97 16.90
N LYS A 197 14.64 3.82 16.28
CA LYS A 197 15.14 3.50 14.94
C LYS A 197 13.99 3.49 13.95
N THR A 198 14.27 3.99 12.76
CA THR A 198 13.39 3.85 11.61
C THR A 198 14.06 2.98 10.56
N LEU A 199 13.26 2.20 9.83
CA LEU A 199 13.72 1.38 8.73
C LEU A 199 12.72 1.44 7.58
N ASP A 200 13.16 1.99 6.45
CA ASP A 200 12.40 1.99 5.22
C ASP A 200 12.81 0.80 4.35
N GLN A 201 11.82 0.06 3.86
CA GLN A 201 12.05 -1.07 2.97
C GLN A 201 11.19 -0.97 1.73
N LYS A 202 11.81 -1.05 0.55
CA LYS A 202 11.09 -1.21 -0.71
C LYS A 202 10.35 -2.55 -0.71
N LEU A 203 9.09 -2.52 -1.12
CA LEU A 203 8.24 -3.67 -1.33
C LEU A 203 7.88 -3.76 -2.82
N LEU A 204 8.35 -4.83 -3.46
CA LEU A 204 8.05 -5.10 -4.87
C LEU A 204 6.87 -6.05 -4.98
N THR A 205 6.16 -5.97 -6.09
CA THR A 205 5.15 -6.97 -6.46
C THR A 205 5.83 -8.33 -6.64
N VAL A 206 5.25 -9.36 -6.04
CA VAL A 206 5.73 -10.74 -6.20
C VAL A 206 5.05 -11.32 -7.43
N ASN A 207 5.84 -11.96 -8.32
CA ASN A 207 5.36 -12.49 -9.60
C ASN A 207 4.12 -13.37 -9.45
N ASP A 208 4.09 -14.24 -8.43
CA ASP A 208 3.00 -15.18 -8.16
C ASP A 208 2.03 -14.73 -7.06
N CYS A 209 1.89 -13.42 -6.84
CA CYS A 209 0.99 -12.90 -5.81
C CYS A 209 -0.48 -13.24 -6.14
N PRO A 210 -1.21 -13.98 -5.28
CA PRO A 210 -2.59 -14.42 -5.58
C PRO A 210 -3.61 -13.28 -5.61
N TYR A 211 -3.30 -12.13 -5.01
CA TYR A 211 -4.14 -10.94 -5.06
C TYR A 211 -3.88 -10.16 -6.34
N CYS A 212 -2.64 -9.73 -6.58
CA CYS A 212 -2.31 -8.92 -7.75
C CYS A 212 -2.42 -9.70 -9.07
N LYS A 213 -2.28 -11.04 -9.07
CA LYS A 213 -2.35 -11.85 -10.29
C LYS A 213 -3.71 -11.85 -10.98
N LYS A 214 -4.80 -11.50 -10.29
CA LYS A 214 -6.12 -11.43 -10.92
C LYS A 214 -6.11 -10.52 -12.17
N ASP A 215 -5.23 -9.51 -12.20
CA ASP A 215 -5.05 -8.61 -13.34
C ASP A 215 -3.72 -8.76 -14.12
N PHE A 216 -2.71 -9.48 -13.59
CA PHE A 216 -1.43 -9.71 -14.31
C PHE A 216 -1.53 -10.63 -15.55
N SER A 217 -2.73 -11.03 -15.98
CA SER A 217 -2.93 -11.72 -17.26
C SER A 217 -2.46 -10.91 -18.48
N ARG A 218 -2.14 -9.62 -18.32
CA ARG A 218 -1.80 -8.67 -19.39
C ARG A 218 -0.29 -8.40 -19.58
N GLY A 219 0.57 -9.09 -18.83
CA GLY A 219 2.03 -8.84 -18.85
C GLY A 219 2.90 -10.10 -18.84
N LYS A 220 2.40 -11.24 -19.32
CA LYS A 220 3.24 -12.45 -19.46
C LYS A 220 4.35 -12.18 -20.47
N ILE A 221 5.58 -12.07 -19.98
CA ILE A 221 6.76 -12.45 -20.78
C ILE A 221 6.83 -13.98 -20.67
N SER A 222 6.31 -14.67 -21.67
CA SER A 222 6.66 -16.07 -21.89
C SER A 222 8.13 -16.13 -22.28
N LEU A 223 8.95 -16.78 -21.45
CA LEU A 223 10.29 -17.24 -21.84
C LEU A 223 10.18 -18.30 -22.94
#